data_AF-A0A554JEX7-F1
#
_entry.id   AF-A0A554JEX7-F1
#
_cell.length_a   1.000
_cell.length_b   1.000
_cell.length_c   1.000
_cell.angle_alpha   90.00
_cell.angle_beta   90.00
_cell.angle_gamma   90.00
#
_symmetry.space_group_name_H-M   'P 1'
#
loop_
_entity.id
_entity.type
_entity.pdbx_description
1 polymer ?
#
loop_
_entity_poly.entity_id
_entity_poly.type
_entity_poly.pdbx_seq_one_letter_code
_entity_poly.pdbx_strand_id
1 'polypeptide(L)' 'MKQKFVIEGLVGKKILNGEIKVNGAKNAVLPLLAATILLTQPAEFSNVLKIEDVARMLELLKMLGAEF' A
#
# COMPACT_ATOMS: atom_id res chain seq x y z
N MET A 1 9.21 21.60 4.19
CA MET A 1 8.08 21.84 5.13
C MET A 1 7.32 20.55 5.33
N LYS A 2 6.99 20.15 6.57
CA LYS A 2 6.09 18.99 6.80
C LYS A 2 4.66 19.41 6.46
N GLN A 3 4.03 18.74 5.50
CA GLN A 3 2.58 18.83 5.32
C GLN A 3 1.89 18.28 6.56
N LYS A 4 0.77 18.91 6.94
CA LYS A 4 -0.08 18.48 8.05
C LYS A 4 -1.54 18.63 7.63
N PHE A 5 -2.35 17.66 8.03
CA PHE A 5 -3.80 17.83 8.08
C PHE A 5 -4.18 18.32 9.47
N VAL A 6 -4.95 19.40 9.54
CA VAL A 6 -5.58 19.87 10.78
C VAL A 6 -7.02 19.40 10.73
N ILE A 7 -7.43 18.59 11.71
CA ILE A 7 -8.77 18.02 11.76
C ILE A 7 -9.48 18.67 12.95
N GLU A 8 -10.56 19.40 12.69
CA GLU A 8 -11.46 19.90 13.72
C GLU A 8 -12.38 18.75 14.14
N GLY A 9 -12.25 18.32 15.40
CA GLY A 9 -13.00 17.18 15.92
C GLY A 9 -14.50 17.46 15.96
N LEU A 10 -15.30 16.38 15.96
CA LEU A 10 -16.77 16.47 15.96
C LEU A 10 -17.38 16.79 17.34
N VAL A 11 -16.58 17.22 18.32
CA VAL A 11 -17.01 17.53 19.70
C VAL A 11 -17.83 16.38 20.32
N GLY A 12 -17.41 15.14 20.07
CA GLY A 12 -18.09 13.94 20.57
C GLY A 12 -19.34 13.49 19.80
N LYS A 13 -19.76 14.19 18.74
CA LYS A 13 -20.91 13.81 17.92
C LYS A 13 -20.58 12.63 17.01
N LYS A 14 -21.44 11.58 16.99
CA LYS A 14 -21.35 10.44 16.06
C LYS A 14 -22.13 10.72 14.76
N ILE A 15 -21.65 11.67 13.94
CA ILE A 15 -22.36 12.11 12.72
C ILE A 15 -21.77 11.55 11.42
N LEU A 16 -20.67 10.81 11.47
CA LEU A 16 -20.11 10.17 10.28
C LEU A 16 -21.06 9.06 9.83
N ASN A 17 -21.64 9.22 8.65
CA ASN A 17 -22.51 8.24 8.01
C ASN A 17 -22.21 8.20 6.52
N GLY A 18 -22.16 7.01 5.95
CA GLY A 18 -21.84 6.77 4.55
C GLY A 18 -20.98 5.53 4.37
N GLU A 19 -20.63 5.26 3.12
CA GLU A 19 -19.81 4.11 2.74
C GLU A 19 -18.53 4.58 2.07
N ILE A 20 -17.43 3.88 2.36
CA ILE A 20 -16.15 4.09 1.68
C ILE A 20 -15.64 2.74 1.17
N LYS A 21 -15.00 2.75 0.01
CA LYS A 21 -14.28 1.58 -0.48
C LYS A 21 -12.96 1.45 0.27
N VAL A 22 -12.74 0.30 0.91
CA VAL A 22 -11.45 -0.03 1.51
C VAL A 22 -10.54 -0.61 0.42
N ASN A 23 -9.37 0.01 0.22
CA ASN A 23 -8.37 -0.51 -0.71
C ASN A 23 -7.59 -1.68 -0.06
N GLY A 24 -6.84 -2.46 -0.86
CA GLY A 24 -6.11 -3.65 -0.39
C GLY A 24 -5.20 -3.43 0.83
N ALA A 25 -4.79 -4.51 1.50
CA ALA A 25 -4.04 -4.40 2.75
C ALA A 25 -2.53 -4.26 2.52
N LYS A 26 -1.94 -3.13 2.95
CA LYS A 26 -0.47 -2.87 2.91
C LYS A 26 0.33 -4.05 3.47
N ASN A 27 -0.09 -4.55 4.62
CA ASN A 27 0.63 -5.58 5.36
C ASN A 27 0.54 -6.96 4.70
N ALA A 28 -0.36 -7.15 3.73
CA ALA A 28 -0.41 -8.37 2.93
C ALA A 28 0.54 -8.31 1.72
N VAL A 29 0.59 -7.17 1.01
CA VAL A 29 1.33 -7.09 -0.26
C VAL A 29 2.85 -7.03 -0.08
N LEU A 30 3.37 -6.34 0.94
CA LEU A 30 4.82 -6.19 1.14
C LEU A 30 5.56 -7.53 1.32
N PRO A 31 5.15 -8.45 2.20
CA PRO A 31 5.82 -9.75 2.32
C PRO A 31 5.66 -10.61 1.07
N LEU A 32 4.53 -10.51 0.36
CA LEU A 32 4.32 -11.23 -0.89
C LEU A 32 5.27 -10.74 -2.00
N LEU A 33 5.45 -9.41 -2.13
CA LEU A 33 6.43 -8.81 -3.03
C LEU A 33 7.85 -9.26 -2.69
N ALA A 34 8.23 -9.32 -1.41
CA ALA A 34 9.54 -9.85 -1.02
C ALA A 34 9.72 -11.32 -1.39
N ALA A 35 8.66 -12.13 -1.26
CA ALA A 35 8.70 -13.55 -1.59
C ALA A 35 8.85 -13.84 -3.10
N THR A 36 8.58 -12.86 -3.99
CA THR A 36 8.70 -13.09 -5.45
C THR A 36 10.12 -13.37 -5.90
N ILE A 37 11.13 -13.03 -5.09
CA ILE A 37 12.54 -13.36 -5.35
C ILE A 37 12.76 -14.88 -5.46
N LEU A 38 11.90 -15.68 -4.81
CA LEU A 38 11.96 -17.13 -4.84
C LEU A 38 11.25 -17.75 -6.07
N LEU A 39 10.56 -16.94 -6.87
CA LEU A 39 9.76 -17.41 -8.00
C LEU A 39 10.60 -17.45 -9.28
N THR A 40 10.37 -18.48 -10.10
CA THR A 40 10.96 -18.63 -11.44
C THR A 40 10.00 -18.21 -12.55
N GLN A 41 8.76 -17.86 -12.21
CA GLN A 41 7.72 -17.41 -13.12
C GLN A 41 7.13 -16.07 -12.64
N PRO A 42 6.57 -15.25 -13.54
CA PRO A 42 5.92 -14.00 -13.17
C PRO A 42 4.79 -14.21 -12.16
N ALA A 43 4.66 -13.27 -11.21
CA ALA A 43 3.54 -13.21 -10.27
C ALA A 43 2.66 -11.99 -10.59
N GLU A 44 1.35 -12.20 -10.58
CA GLU A 44 0.38 -11.12 -10.78
C GLU A 44 -0.32 -10.80 -9.45
N PHE A 45 -0.41 -9.50 -9.13
CA PHE A 45 -1.07 -9.01 -7.94
C PHE A 45 -2.23 -8.09 -8.31
N SER A 46 -3.42 -8.39 -7.80
CA SER A 46 -4.58 -7.51 -7.90
C SER A 46 -4.82 -6.76 -6.58
N ASN A 47 -5.57 -5.65 -6.66
CA ASN A 47 -5.92 -4.83 -5.49
C ASN A 47 -4.70 -4.31 -4.68
N VAL A 48 -3.60 -3.99 -5.37
CA VAL A 48 -2.40 -3.42 -4.74
C VAL A 48 -2.57 -1.93 -4.48
N LEU A 49 -2.29 -1.51 -3.25
CA LEU A 49 -2.27 -0.10 -2.85
C LEU A 49 -1.15 0.67 -3.55
N LYS A 50 -1.47 1.86 -4.07
CA LYS A 50 -0.47 2.84 -4.55
C LYS A 50 0.00 3.72 -3.39
N ILE A 51 0.89 3.19 -2.57
CA ILE A 51 1.49 3.90 -1.42
C ILE A 51 3.01 3.86 -1.49
N GLU A 52 3.67 4.76 -0.76
CA GLU A 52 5.13 4.89 -0.80
C GLU A 52 5.83 3.57 -0.44
N ASP A 53 5.37 2.83 0.56
CA ASP A 53 6.02 1.57 0.94
C ASP A 53 6.03 0.54 -0.19
N VAL A 54 4.96 0.47 -0.99
CA VAL A 54 4.89 -0.43 -2.16
C VAL A 54 5.85 0.05 -3.23
N ALA A 55 5.90 1.36 -3.50
CA ALA A 55 6.85 1.93 -4.46
C ALA A 55 8.30 1.64 -4.05
N ARG A 56 8.64 1.80 -2.77
CA ARG A 56 9.97 1.47 -2.22
C ARG A 56 10.29 -0.01 -2.36
N MET A 57 9.34 -0.89 -2.08
CA MET A 57 9.56 -2.33 -2.26
C MET A 57 9.82 -2.70 -3.72
N LEU A 58 9.09 -2.10 -4.67
CA LEU A 58 9.32 -2.29 -6.11
C LEU A 58 10.68 -1.73 -6.55
N GLU A 59 11.11 -0.57 -6.04
CA GLU A 59 12.46 -0.03 -6.26
C GLU A 59 13.54 -1.02 -5.81
N LEU A 60 13.40 -1.60 -4.62
CA LEU A 60 14.33 -2.60 -4.09
C LEU A 60 14.35 -3.87 -4.96
N LEU A 61 13.19 -4.39 -5.35
CA LEU A 61 13.10 -5.55 -6.23
C LEU A 61 13.74 -5.27 -7.59
N LYS A 62 13.56 -4.07 -8.15
CA LYS A 62 14.20 -3.65 -9.39
C LYS A 62 15.73 -3.65 -9.27
N MET A 63 16.27 -3.18 -8.14
CA MET A 63 17.71 -3.22 -7.86
C MET A 63 18.25 -4.65 -7.77
N LEU A 64 17.41 -5.62 -7.41
CA LEU A 64 17.73 -7.05 -7.40
C LEU A 64 17.53 -7.74 -8.77
N GLY A 65 17.13 -6.99 -9.80
CA GLY A 65 16.95 -7.49 -11.16
C GLY A 65 15.52 -7.90 -11.53
N ALA A 66 14.52 -7.55 -10.72
CA ALA A 66 13.12 -7.78 -11.08
C ALA A 66 12.68 -6.89 -12.26
N GLU A 67 11.87 -7.46 -13.14
CA GLU A 67 11.20 -6.80 -14.26
C GLU A 67 9.68 -6.78 -14.01
N PHE A 68 9.01 -5.70 -14.40
CA PHE A 68 7.57 -5.48 -14.19
C PHE A 68 6.89 -5.01 -15.47
#